data_AF-A0A251RXT5-F1
#
_entry.id   AF-A0A251RXT5-F1
#
_cell.length_a   1.000
_cell.length_b   1.000
_cell.length_c   1.000
_cell.angle_alpha   90.00
_cell.angle_beta   90.00
_cell.angle_gamma   90.00
#
_symmetry.space_group_name_H-M   'P 1'
#
loop_
_entity.id
_entity.type
_entity.pdbx_description
1 polymer ?
#
loop_
_entity_poly.entity_id
_entity_poly.type
_entity_poly.pdbx_seq_one_letter_code
_entity_poly.pdbx_strand_id
1 'polypeptide(L)'
;MWIMMRRAKMDQRHFKRMRFPPFDDEEPLLDYTDNLLDVDPLEPVQLELDKEEDSAVYAWFYDHKPLVKTKLVNGPSYRKWHLSLPIMATLHRLAGQLLSDLVYRNYFYLFDMESFFSAKALNMCILGGPKFEPLYHDIEEDWNEFNDIKKLIIRSPFRTEYRLAFPHLYNNMPRKVRLYIYHTPMVMYIKAEDPELPPFYYDPLIHPTSSDGGCGALAYKYSIIYRHYSCWNFIIISTFSF
;
A
#
# COMPACT_ATOMS: atom_id res chain seq x y z
N MET A 1 13.13 10.54 -8.98
CA MET A 1 14.29 9.63 -8.78
C MET A 1 14.13 8.29 -9.48
N TRP A 2 13.22 7.40 -9.02
CA TRP A 2 13.06 6.03 -9.55
C TRP A 2 12.98 5.93 -11.08
N ILE A 3 12.14 6.76 -11.71
CA ILE A 3 11.98 6.82 -13.16
C ILE A 3 13.30 7.17 -13.85
N MET A 4 13.97 8.23 -13.41
CA MET A 4 15.22 8.70 -13.99
C MET A 4 16.36 7.69 -13.84
N MET A 5 16.47 7.05 -12.67
CA MET A 5 17.46 5.98 -12.47
C MET A 5 17.22 4.77 -13.38
N ARG A 6 15.96 4.39 -13.61
CA ARG A 6 15.61 3.30 -14.54
C ARG A 6 15.93 3.68 -15.99
N ARG A 7 15.64 4.91 -16.41
CA ARG A 7 15.99 5.43 -17.74
C ARG A 7 17.50 5.45 -17.95
N ALA A 8 18.25 6.06 -17.03
CA ALA A 8 19.71 6.10 -17.08
C ALA A 8 20.33 4.69 -17.15
N LYS A 9 19.83 3.75 -16.36
CA LYS A 9 20.29 2.35 -16.41
C LYS A 9 19.95 1.65 -17.73
N MET A 10 18.85 2.00 -18.37
CA MET A 10 18.46 1.45 -19.68
C MET A 10 19.32 2.03 -20.81
N ASP A 11 19.58 3.34 -20.79
CA ASP A 11 20.26 4.06 -21.86
C ASP A 11 21.79 3.86 -21.84
N GLN A 12 22.37 3.64 -20.66
CA GLN A 12 23.82 3.46 -20.50
C GLN A 12 24.28 2.04 -20.86
N ARG A 13 25.11 1.92 -21.90
CA ARG A 13 25.70 0.64 -22.33
C ARG A 13 26.70 0.04 -21.34
N HIS A 14 27.51 0.89 -20.70
CA HIS A 14 28.52 0.46 -19.73
C HIS A 14 28.38 1.28 -18.45
N PHE A 15 27.76 0.68 -17.43
CA PHE A 15 27.63 1.29 -16.11
C PHE A 15 28.78 0.83 -15.20
N LYS A 16 29.78 1.69 -15.01
CA LYS A 16 30.90 1.42 -14.09
C LYS A 16 30.46 1.71 -12.65
N ARG A 17 30.54 0.69 -11.79
CA ARG A 17 30.29 0.85 -10.35
C ARG A 17 31.52 1.46 -9.67
N MET A 18 31.30 2.23 -8.61
CA MET A 18 32.39 2.72 -7.77
C MET A 18 33.13 1.56 -7.10
N ARG A 19 34.40 1.77 -6.79
CA ARG A 19 35.20 0.84 -5.98
C ARG A 19 35.02 1.20 -4.51
N PHE A 20 34.99 0.18 -3.66
CA PHE A 20 34.93 0.33 -2.21
C PHE A 20 36.11 -0.43 -1.60
N PRO A 21 36.95 0.21 -0.76
CA PRO A 21 36.91 1.63 -0.38
C PRO A 21 37.26 2.58 -1.54
N PRO A 22 36.76 3.84 -1.52
CA PRO A 22 37.05 4.82 -2.56
C PRO A 22 38.44 5.46 -2.44
N PHE A 23 39.01 5.52 -1.23
CA PHE A 23 40.35 6.05 -0.93
C PHE A 23 41.25 4.91 -0.45
N ASP A 24 42.55 5.06 -0.62
CA ASP A 24 43.56 4.13 -0.10
C ASP A 24 43.84 4.40 1.38
N ASP A 25 44.26 3.38 2.13
CA ASP A 25 44.46 3.48 3.59
C ASP A 25 45.68 4.37 3.96
N GLU A 26 46.63 4.53 3.03
CA GLU A 26 47.83 5.36 3.20
C GLU A 26 47.62 6.82 2.77
N GLU A 27 46.50 7.15 2.13
CA GLU A 27 46.21 8.52 1.70
C GLU A 27 45.72 9.38 2.88
N PRO A 28 46.28 10.57 3.10
CA PRO A 28 45.79 11.49 4.13
C PRO A 28 44.39 12.01 3.80
N LEU A 29 43.65 12.43 4.82
CA LEU A 29 42.32 13.04 4.64
C LEU A 29 42.41 14.29 3.75
N LEU A 30 41.51 14.37 2.77
CA LEU A 30 41.43 15.47 1.83
C LEU A 30 40.89 16.74 2.53
N ASP A 31 41.58 17.87 2.39
CA ASP A 31 41.09 19.16 2.88
C ASP A 31 40.00 19.72 1.95
N TYR A 32 38.93 20.22 2.56
CA TYR A 32 37.77 20.77 1.84
C TYR A 32 38.09 22.10 1.18
N THR A 33 38.83 22.99 1.85
CA THR A 33 39.11 24.33 1.31
C THR A 33 39.94 24.26 0.04
N ASP A 34 40.91 23.35 0.03
CA ASP A 34 41.91 23.30 -1.05
C ASP A 34 41.41 22.48 -2.25
N ASN A 35 40.55 21.47 -2.02
CA ASN A 35 40.18 20.51 -3.08
C ASN A 35 38.72 20.60 -3.54
N LEU A 36 37.80 21.09 -2.70
CA LEU A 36 36.36 20.97 -2.95
C LEU A 36 35.61 22.30 -2.98
N LEU A 37 36.13 23.36 -2.34
CA LEU A 37 35.41 24.64 -2.21
C LEU A 37 35.18 25.33 -3.57
N ASP A 38 36.18 25.28 -4.45
CA ASP A 38 36.14 25.95 -5.76
C ASP A 38 35.60 25.05 -6.89
N VAL A 39 35.25 23.80 -6.58
CA VAL A 39 34.77 22.82 -7.57
C VAL A 39 33.25 22.83 -7.60
N ASP A 40 32.68 23.23 -8.74
CA ASP A 40 31.24 23.18 -8.93
C ASP A 40 30.73 21.72 -8.90
N PRO A 41 29.64 21.44 -8.16
CA PRO A 41 29.07 20.12 -8.10
C PRO A 41 28.48 19.71 -9.44
N LEU A 42 28.55 18.41 -9.74
CA LEU A 42 27.90 17.85 -10.93
C LEU A 42 26.38 17.96 -10.83
N GLU A 43 25.74 17.93 -12.00
CA GLU A 43 24.29 18.00 -12.11
C GLU A 43 23.61 16.86 -11.32
N PRO A 44 22.66 17.20 -10.43
CA PRO A 44 21.94 16.21 -9.66
C PRO A 44 20.97 15.42 -10.54
N VAL A 45 20.55 14.25 -10.06
CA VAL A 45 19.51 13.46 -10.75
C VAL A 45 18.15 14.13 -10.56
N GLN A 46 17.71 14.89 -11.56
CA GLN A 46 16.42 15.57 -11.60
C GLN A 46 15.57 15.05 -12.76
N LEU A 47 14.28 14.86 -12.48
CA LEU A 47 13.26 14.63 -13.52
C LEU A 47 12.87 16.00 -14.09
N GLU A 48 12.95 16.14 -15.41
CA GLU A 48 12.36 17.26 -16.13
C GLU A 48 10.84 17.25 -15.90
N LEU A 49 10.34 18.29 -15.23
CA LEU A 49 8.92 18.47 -14.93
C LEU A 49 8.26 19.27 -16.04
N ASP A 50 6.98 18.97 -16.31
CA ASP A 50 6.21 19.74 -17.26
C ASP A 50 5.74 21.09 -16.67
N LYS A 51 5.78 22.15 -17.47
CA LYS A 51 5.46 23.51 -16.97
C LYS A 51 3.97 23.73 -16.75
N GLU A 52 3.11 23.02 -17.47
CA GLU A 52 1.66 23.22 -17.41
C GLU A 52 1.04 22.22 -16.42
N GLU A 53 1.30 20.92 -16.60
CA GLU A 53 0.77 19.85 -15.76
C GLU A 53 1.33 19.89 -14.32
N ASP A 54 2.65 20.11 -14.17
CA ASP A 54 3.32 20.11 -12.86
C ASP A 54 3.52 21.52 -12.28
N SER A 55 2.84 22.53 -12.84
CA SER A 55 2.92 23.94 -12.44
C SER A 55 2.84 24.15 -10.91
N ALA A 56 2.02 23.36 -10.21
CA ALA A 56 1.84 23.45 -8.75
C ALA A 56 3.11 23.13 -7.93
N VAL A 57 4.01 22.29 -8.47
CA VAL A 57 5.22 21.81 -7.77
C VAL A 57 6.52 22.23 -8.45
N TYR A 58 6.46 22.62 -9.73
CA TYR A 58 7.59 22.92 -10.61
C TYR A 58 8.69 23.76 -9.95
N ALA A 59 8.32 24.84 -9.25
CA ALA A 59 9.26 25.82 -8.73
C ALA A 59 10.08 25.37 -7.50
N TRP A 60 9.63 24.38 -6.74
CA TRP A 60 10.19 24.06 -5.42
C TRP A 60 10.45 22.56 -5.22
N PHE A 61 10.08 21.70 -6.17
CA PHE A 61 10.09 20.24 -5.98
C PHE A 61 11.47 19.65 -5.61
N TYR A 62 12.56 20.23 -6.12
CA TYR A 62 13.94 19.80 -5.84
C TYR A 62 14.67 20.66 -4.80
N ASP A 63 13.98 21.58 -4.13
CA ASP A 63 14.58 22.34 -3.04
C ASP A 63 14.89 21.42 -1.86
N HIS A 64 15.99 21.71 -1.14
CA HIS A 64 16.35 20.97 0.07
C HIS A 64 15.25 21.03 1.15
N LYS A 65 14.62 22.20 1.32
CA LYS A 65 13.47 22.41 2.22
C LYS A 65 12.40 23.25 1.51
N PRO A 66 11.47 22.60 0.78
CA PRO A 66 10.49 23.33 -0.01
C PRO A 66 9.47 24.04 0.87
N LEU A 67 8.96 25.19 0.39
CA LEU A 67 7.83 25.94 0.99
C LEU A 67 8.05 26.51 2.40
N VAL A 68 9.29 26.55 2.92
CA VAL A 68 9.61 27.08 4.26
C VAL A 68 9.15 28.53 4.46
N LYS A 69 9.22 29.35 3.40
CA LYS A 69 8.83 30.77 3.42
C LYS A 69 7.32 30.98 3.23
N THR A 70 6.54 29.92 3.05
CA THR A 70 5.13 29.96 2.68
C THR A 70 4.25 29.57 3.88
N LYS A 71 2.99 30.02 3.89
CA LYS A 71 1.97 29.66 4.90
C LYS A 71 1.60 28.17 4.93
N LEU A 72 2.02 27.40 3.91
CA LEU A 72 1.75 25.97 3.80
C LEU A 72 2.53 25.14 4.83
N VAL A 73 3.59 25.71 5.41
CA VAL A 73 4.42 25.08 6.43
C VAL A 73 4.46 25.96 7.67
N ASN A 74 4.61 25.35 8.85
CA ASN A 74 4.66 26.05 10.12
C ASN A 74 5.91 26.95 10.36
N GLY A 75 6.79 27.09 9.37
CA GLY A 75 8.04 27.86 9.46
C GLY A 75 9.31 27.00 9.44
N PRO A 76 10.47 27.53 9.90
CA PRO A 76 11.77 26.86 9.79
C PRO A 76 11.88 25.57 10.59
N SER A 77 10.98 25.36 11.57
CA SER A 77 10.90 24.09 12.31
C SER A 77 10.45 22.92 11.44
N TYR A 78 9.77 23.14 10.30
CA TYR A 78 9.43 22.14 9.29
C TYR A 78 8.77 20.85 9.83
N ARG A 79 7.79 20.97 10.73
CA ARG A 79 7.15 19.83 11.40
C ARG A 79 5.75 19.53 10.91
N LYS A 80 5.02 20.56 10.47
CA LYS A 80 3.62 20.45 10.05
C LYS A 80 3.45 21.13 8.71
N TRP A 81 2.72 20.47 7.83
CA TRP A 81 2.40 20.96 6.50
C TRP A 81 0.89 20.89 6.27
N HIS A 82 0.39 21.80 5.46
CA HIS A 82 -0.97 21.81 4.97
C HIS A 82 -0.93 22.18 3.49
N LEU A 83 -1.14 21.19 2.62
CA LEU A 83 -1.01 21.34 1.18
C LEU A 83 -2.39 21.42 0.52
N SER A 84 -2.49 22.25 -0.52
CA SER A 84 -3.70 22.35 -1.34
C SER A 84 -3.90 21.09 -2.19
N LEU A 85 -5.14 20.85 -2.61
CA LEU A 85 -5.49 19.68 -3.43
C LEU A 85 -4.70 19.58 -4.75
N PRO A 86 -4.47 20.64 -5.54
CA PRO A 86 -3.69 20.55 -6.77
C PRO A 86 -2.26 20.05 -6.52
N ILE A 87 -1.60 20.53 -5.45
CA ILE A 87 -0.28 20.07 -5.03
C ILE A 87 -0.31 18.58 -4.67
N MET A 88 -1.32 18.15 -3.91
CA MET A 88 -1.43 16.74 -3.53
C MET A 88 -1.68 15.83 -4.74
N ALA A 89 -2.49 16.28 -5.70
CA ALA A 89 -2.78 15.54 -6.92
C ALA A 89 -1.54 15.35 -7.80
N THR A 90 -0.76 16.41 -8.02
CA THR A 90 0.49 16.31 -8.80
C THR A 90 1.52 15.43 -8.09
N LEU A 91 1.71 15.58 -6.78
CA LEU A 91 2.62 14.74 -5.99
C LEU A 91 2.20 13.26 -6.02
N HIS A 92 0.91 12.97 -5.88
CA HIS A 92 0.39 11.61 -5.96
C HIS A 92 0.64 10.98 -7.34
N ARG A 93 0.44 11.75 -8.42
CA ARG A 93 0.72 11.32 -9.79
C ARG A 93 2.20 11.00 -9.99
N LEU A 94 3.10 11.91 -9.57
CA LEU A 94 4.55 11.72 -9.66
C LEU A 94 5.04 10.52 -8.84
N ALA A 95 4.41 10.26 -7.70
CA ALA A 95 4.72 9.13 -6.82
C ALA A 95 4.11 7.79 -7.28
N GLY A 96 3.30 7.77 -8.34
CA GLY A 96 2.53 6.60 -8.75
C GLY A 96 3.36 5.33 -8.97
N GLN A 97 4.63 5.45 -9.37
CA GLN A 97 5.53 4.29 -9.54
C GLN A 97 5.92 3.59 -8.23
N LEU A 98 5.76 4.27 -7.09
CA LEU A 98 6.14 3.77 -5.75
C LEU A 98 4.92 3.43 -4.89
N LEU A 99 3.75 3.96 -5.23
CA LEU A 99 2.51 3.70 -4.52
C LEU A 99 1.87 2.41 -5.00
N SER A 100 1.13 1.75 -4.12
CA SER A 100 0.34 0.57 -4.46
C SER A 100 -1.02 0.97 -5.01
N ASP A 101 -1.49 0.27 -6.03
CA ASP A 101 -2.86 0.42 -6.57
C ASP A 101 -3.94 -0.29 -5.74
N LEU A 102 -3.56 -0.87 -4.59
CA LEU A 102 -4.46 -1.62 -3.72
C LEU A 102 -5.39 -0.68 -2.96
N VAL A 103 -6.64 -0.59 -3.42
CA VAL A 103 -7.68 0.26 -2.79
C VAL A 103 -8.36 -0.47 -1.62
N TYR A 104 -8.40 -1.79 -1.65
CA TYR A 104 -9.23 -2.61 -0.76
C TYR A 104 -8.40 -3.37 0.28
N ARG A 105 -8.81 -3.24 1.55
CA ARG A 105 -8.19 -3.95 2.69
C ARG A 105 -8.35 -5.47 2.60
N ASN A 106 -9.40 -5.96 1.95
CA ASN A 106 -9.65 -7.39 1.75
C ASN A 106 -8.53 -8.10 0.96
N TYR A 107 -7.71 -7.36 0.22
CA TYR A 107 -6.53 -7.94 -0.46
C TYR A 107 -5.59 -8.65 0.53
N PHE A 108 -5.47 -8.12 1.74
CA PHE A 108 -4.61 -8.65 2.80
C PHE A 108 -5.28 -9.76 3.62
N TYR A 109 -6.31 -10.44 3.08
CA TYR A 109 -6.93 -11.57 3.75
C TYR A 109 -5.89 -12.68 4.00
N LEU A 110 -5.73 -13.09 5.26
CA LEU A 110 -4.69 -14.00 5.74
C LEU A 110 -3.24 -13.51 5.55
N PHE A 111 -3.06 -12.27 5.10
CA PHE A 111 -1.75 -11.64 4.86
C PHE A 111 -1.63 -10.31 5.62
N ASP A 112 -2.18 -10.27 6.83
CA ASP A 112 -2.09 -9.16 7.76
C ASP A 112 -1.27 -9.56 9.01
N MET A 113 -0.96 -8.56 9.84
CA MET A 113 -0.15 -8.77 11.05
C MET A 113 -0.79 -9.76 12.01
N GLU A 114 -2.11 -9.72 12.18
CA GLU A 114 -2.84 -10.63 13.07
C GLU A 114 -2.78 -12.08 12.57
N SER A 115 -2.90 -12.29 11.25
CA SER A 115 -2.71 -13.61 10.64
C SER A 115 -1.28 -14.11 10.83
N PHE A 116 -0.25 -13.27 10.71
CA PHE A 116 1.12 -13.69 10.98
C PHE A 116 1.36 -14.04 12.45
N PHE A 117 0.73 -13.32 13.40
CA PHE A 117 0.81 -13.67 14.82
C PHE A 117 0.14 -15.02 15.11
N SER A 118 -1.03 -15.26 14.52
CA SER A 118 -1.72 -16.55 14.64
C SER A 118 -0.94 -17.69 13.99
N ALA A 119 -0.34 -17.46 12.82
CA ALA A 119 0.49 -18.45 12.13
C ALA A 119 1.73 -18.82 12.97
N LYS A 120 2.40 -17.83 13.56
CA LYS A 120 3.51 -18.04 14.50
C LYS A 120 3.07 -18.82 15.74
N ALA A 121 1.92 -18.49 16.31
CA ALA A 121 1.42 -19.12 17.54
C ALA A 121 1.03 -20.59 17.33
N LEU A 122 0.50 -20.92 16.15
CA LEU A 122 0.09 -22.27 15.76
C LEU A 122 1.19 -23.09 15.09
N ASN A 123 2.41 -22.53 14.95
CA ASN A 123 3.50 -23.17 14.20
C ASN A 123 3.09 -23.55 12.76
N MET A 124 2.35 -22.66 12.10
CA MET A 124 1.84 -22.84 10.75
C MET A 124 2.45 -21.81 9.80
N CYS A 125 2.55 -22.17 8.52
CA CYS A 125 3.07 -21.28 7.48
C CYS A 125 1.96 -20.92 6.49
N ILE A 126 1.80 -19.62 6.25
CA ILE A 126 0.97 -19.10 5.14
C ILE A 126 1.78 -19.21 3.85
N LEU A 127 1.12 -19.50 2.73
CA LEU A 127 1.77 -19.50 1.42
C LEU A 127 2.30 -18.09 1.10
N GLY A 128 3.61 -18.00 0.81
CA GLY A 128 4.28 -16.71 0.60
C GLY A 128 4.51 -15.87 1.87
N GLY A 129 4.10 -16.39 3.04
CA GLY A 129 4.32 -15.75 4.32
C GLY A 129 5.64 -16.17 4.99
N PRO A 130 6.02 -15.49 6.08
CA PRO A 130 7.19 -15.84 6.87
C PRO A 130 7.01 -17.17 7.61
N LYS A 131 8.13 -17.82 7.94
CA LYS A 131 8.18 -19.00 8.81
C LYS A 131 8.84 -18.62 10.14
N PHE A 132 8.37 -19.24 11.22
CA PHE A 132 8.85 -18.97 12.56
C PHE A 132 9.20 -20.27 13.28
N GLU A 133 10.03 -20.14 14.31
CA GLU A 133 10.24 -21.22 15.27
C GLU A 133 8.96 -21.49 16.08
N PRO A 134 8.65 -22.76 16.41
CA PRO A 134 7.47 -23.12 17.19
C PRO A 134 7.46 -22.38 18.54
N LEU A 135 6.36 -21.68 18.83
CA LEU A 135 6.22 -20.95 20.10
C LEU A 135 6.04 -21.90 21.29
N TYR A 136 5.41 -23.04 21.05
CA TYR A 136 5.23 -24.12 22.01
C TYR A 136 5.79 -25.39 21.38
N HIS A 137 6.48 -26.21 22.16
CA HIS A 137 6.75 -27.58 21.76
C HIS A 137 5.45 -28.36 21.92
N ASP A 138 5.01 -29.00 20.85
CA ASP A 138 3.76 -29.76 20.84
C ASP A 138 3.87 -30.91 21.85
N ILE A 139 2.81 -31.07 22.66
CA ILE A 139 2.60 -32.27 23.47
C ILE A 139 1.99 -33.28 22.52
N GLU A 140 2.57 -34.48 22.43
CA GLU A 140 2.03 -35.55 21.56
C GLU A 140 0.55 -35.77 21.90
N GLU A 141 -0.30 -35.69 20.86
CA GLU A 141 -1.73 -35.87 21.02
C GLU A 141 -2.04 -37.36 21.16
N ASP A 142 -2.35 -37.78 22.38
CA ASP A 142 -2.67 -39.18 22.70
C ASP A 142 -3.84 -39.69 21.84
N TRP A 143 -3.83 -41.00 21.56
CA TRP A 143 -4.94 -41.65 20.85
C TRP A 143 -6.24 -41.42 21.63
N ASN A 144 -7.19 -40.74 20.99
CA ASN A 144 -8.50 -40.43 21.54
C ASN A 144 -9.59 -41.08 20.68
N GLU A 145 -10.66 -41.53 21.32
CA GLU A 145 -11.82 -42.12 20.65
C GLU A 145 -12.47 -41.17 19.62
N PHE A 146 -12.31 -39.86 19.82
CA PHE A 146 -12.79 -38.81 18.90
C PHE A 146 -11.99 -38.72 17.60
N ASN A 147 -10.71 -39.12 17.61
CA ASN A 147 -9.82 -39.06 16.44
C ASN A 147 -9.78 -40.40 15.68
N ASP A 148 -10.67 -41.35 15.97
CA ASP A 148 -10.75 -42.64 15.27
C ASP A 148 -11.13 -42.44 13.79
N ILE A 149 -10.27 -42.91 12.89
CA ILE A 149 -10.43 -42.80 11.44
C ILE A 149 -11.73 -43.42 10.94
N LYS A 150 -12.28 -44.42 11.65
CA LYS A 150 -13.55 -45.07 11.27
C LYS A 150 -14.77 -44.18 11.51
N LYS A 151 -14.65 -43.17 12.37
CA LYS A 151 -15.71 -42.23 12.73
C LYS A 151 -15.60 -40.90 11.97
N LEU A 152 -14.47 -40.64 11.31
CA LEU A 152 -14.21 -39.42 10.57
C LEU A 152 -14.69 -39.53 9.11
N ILE A 153 -15.59 -38.64 8.72
CA ILE A 153 -16.04 -38.51 7.32
C ILE A 153 -15.18 -37.46 6.63
N ILE A 154 -14.22 -37.90 5.81
CA ILE A 154 -13.33 -37.00 5.06
C ILE A 154 -13.91 -36.73 3.68
N ARG A 155 -14.50 -35.53 3.50
CA ARG A 155 -15.00 -35.07 2.18
C ARG A 155 -14.02 -34.16 1.46
N SER A 156 -13.27 -33.37 2.21
CA SER A 156 -12.23 -32.47 1.70
C SER A 156 -11.08 -32.42 2.71
N PRO A 157 -9.83 -32.31 2.25
CA PRO A 157 -8.69 -32.15 3.15
C PRO A 157 -8.73 -30.75 3.78
N PHE A 158 -8.45 -30.68 5.09
CA PHE A 158 -8.32 -29.41 5.77
C PHE A 158 -7.01 -28.71 5.37
N ARG A 159 -7.13 -27.53 4.78
CA ARG A 159 -5.98 -26.72 4.40
C ARG A 159 -5.50 -25.85 5.56
N THR A 160 -4.26 -25.38 5.47
CA THR A 160 -3.66 -24.55 6.52
C THR A 160 -4.36 -23.20 6.67
N GLU A 161 -4.93 -22.69 5.58
CA GLU A 161 -5.68 -21.43 5.56
C GLU A 161 -6.94 -21.51 6.42
N TYR A 162 -7.61 -22.66 6.48
CA TYR A 162 -8.81 -22.82 7.32
C TYR A 162 -8.47 -22.78 8.80
N ARG A 163 -7.38 -23.46 9.17
CA ARG A 163 -6.83 -23.42 10.54
C ARG A 163 -6.40 -22.02 10.95
N LEU A 164 -5.95 -21.20 10.02
CA LEU A 164 -5.60 -19.83 10.32
C LEU A 164 -6.83 -18.90 10.34
N ALA A 165 -7.75 -19.09 9.40
CA ALA A 165 -8.95 -18.27 9.27
C ALA A 165 -9.90 -18.43 10.46
N PHE A 166 -10.06 -19.66 10.92
CA PHE A 166 -10.92 -20.00 12.05
C PHE A 166 -10.09 -20.76 13.10
N PRO A 167 -9.21 -20.04 13.83
CA PRO A 167 -8.20 -20.67 14.68
C PRO A 167 -8.80 -21.47 15.83
N HIS A 168 -9.95 -21.06 16.35
CA HIS A 168 -10.64 -21.75 17.43
C HIS A 168 -11.47 -22.96 16.99
N LEU A 169 -11.73 -23.13 15.69
CA LEU A 169 -12.57 -24.21 15.18
C LEU A 169 -11.76 -25.42 14.73
N TYR A 170 -10.65 -25.19 14.02
CA TYR A 170 -9.89 -26.25 13.33
C TYR A 170 -8.57 -26.61 14.01
N ASN A 171 -8.23 -26.01 15.16
CA ASN A 171 -7.02 -26.34 15.92
C ASN A 171 -7.36 -26.77 17.34
N ASN A 172 -6.60 -27.72 17.83
CA ASN A 172 -6.61 -28.10 19.24
C ASN A 172 -5.72 -27.13 20.02
N MET A 173 -6.18 -26.72 21.21
CA MET A 173 -5.45 -25.81 22.10
C MET A 173 -4.89 -24.54 21.42
N PRO A 174 -5.74 -23.70 20.78
CA PRO A 174 -5.31 -22.46 20.15
C PRO A 174 -4.83 -21.45 21.21
N ARG A 175 -3.52 -21.38 21.41
CA ARG A 175 -2.88 -20.53 22.44
C ARG A 175 -2.29 -19.28 21.80
N LYS A 176 -2.55 -18.10 22.39
CA LYS A 176 -2.03 -16.79 21.91
C LYS A 176 -2.37 -16.48 20.44
N VAL A 177 -3.44 -17.06 19.91
CA VAL A 177 -3.97 -16.71 18.59
C VAL A 177 -4.65 -15.35 18.65
N ARG A 178 -4.64 -14.65 17.52
CA ARG A 178 -5.29 -13.36 17.34
C ARG A 178 -6.45 -13.49 16.34
N LEU A 179 -7.56 -12.87 16.68
CA LEU A 179 -8.69 -12.72 15.76
C LEU A 179 -8.43 -11.51 14.85
N TYR A 180 -8.72 -11.68 13.58
CA TYR A 180 -8.57 -10.64 12.57
C TYR A 180 -9.94 -10.24 12.00
N ILE A 181 -9.99 -9.12 11.27
CA ILE A 181 -11.21 -8.67 10.62
C ILE A 181 -11.47 -9.58 9.42
N TYR A 182 -12.55 -10.37 9.49
CA TYR A 182 -12.89 -11.33 8.44
C TYR A 182 -13.12 -10.67 7.07
N HIS A 183 -13.87 -9.57 7.04
CA HIS A 183 -14.24 -8.90 5.81
C HIS A 183 -14.54 -7.42 6.03
N THR A 184 -14.19 -6.60 5.04
CA THR A 184 -14.60 -5.19 4.92
C THR A 184 -15.46 -5.03 3.67
N PRO A 185 -16.42 -4.10 3.64
CA PRO A 185 -17.24 -3.89 2.44
C PRO A 185 -16.35 -3.60 1.22
N MET A 186 -16.67 -4.23 0.09
CA MET A 186 -15.88 -4.06 -1.14
C MET A 186 -15.97 -2.61 -1.63
N VAL A 187 -14.80 -1.99 -1.82
CA VAL A 187 -14.70 -0.64 -2.38
C VAL A 187 -14.69 -0.76 -3.90
N MET A 188 -15.79 -0.38 -4.55
CA MET A 188 -15.93 -0.34 -6.01
C MET A 188 -15.53 1.03 -6.52
N TYR A 189 -14.23 1.27 -6.62
CA TYR A 189 -13.66 2.52 -7.14
C TYR A 189 -13.19 2.33 -8.57
N ILE A 190 -13.67 3.17 -9.48
CA ILE A 190 -13.23 3.22 -10.87
C ILE A 190 -12.35 4.46 -11.04
N LYS A 191 -11.12 4.25 -11.47
CA LYS A 191 -10.18 5.33 -11.77
C LYS A 191 -10.44 5.82 -13.19
N ALA A 192 -10.80 7.10 -13.33
CA ALA A 192 -10.86 7.76 -14.63
C ALA A 192 -9.43 7.93 -15.19
N GLU A 193 -9.20 7.43 -16.39
CA GLU A 193 -7.92 7.59 -17.09
C GLU A 193 -7.93 8.83 -18.00
N ASP A 194 -9.09 9.23 -18.50
CA ASP A 194 -9.24 10.37 -19.40
C ASP A 194 -9.73 11.62 -18.63
N PRO A 195 -8.93 12.71 -18.58
CA PRO A 195 -9.32 13.95 -17.93
C PRO A 195 -10.33 14.78 -18.72
N GLU A 196 -10.58 14.49 -20.00
CA GLU A 196 -11.57 15.20 -20.82
C GLU A 196 -13.01 14.81 -20.47
N LEU A 197 -13.19 13.62 -19.88
CA LEU A 197 -14.50 13.15 -19.44
C LEU A 197 -15.01 13.94 -18.22
N PRO A 198 -16.33 14.13 -18.09
CA PRO A 198 -16.91 14.76 -16.91
C PRO A 198 -16.53 14.02 -15.62
N PRO A 199 -16.45 14.70 -14.46
CA PRO A 199 -16.11 14.04 -13.19
C PRO A 199 -17.09 12.94 -12.76
N PHE A 200 -18.35 13.05 -13.19
CA PHE A 200 -19.38 12.05 -12.95
C PHE A 200 -19.94 11.62 -14.29
N TYR A 201 -19.61 10.40 -14.71
CA TYR A 201 -20.13 9.78 -15.91
C TYR A 201 -20.44 8.30 -15.66
N TYR A 202 -21.25 7.74 -16.54
CA TYR A 202 -21.57 6.32 -16.50
C TYR A 202 -20.43 5.54 -17.16
N ASP A 203 -19.58 4.92 -16.34
CA ASP A 203 -18.42 4.19 -16.84
C ASP A 203 -18.83 2.87 -17.54
N PRO A 204 -18.22 2.51 -18.68
CA PRO A 204 -18.52 1.25 -19.37
C PRO A 204 -18.32 -0.02 -18.54
N LEU A 205 -17.52 0.03 -17.47
CA LEU A 205 -17.34 -1.09 -16.54
C LEU A 205 -18.56 -1.32 -15.64
N ILE A 206 -19.46 -0.34 -15.53
CA ILE A 206 -20.68 -0.45 -14.74
C ILE A 206 -21.73 -1.21 -15.55
N HIS A 207 -22.30 -2.26 -14.96
CA HIS A 207 -23.38 -3.02 -15.58
C HIS A 207 -24.64 -2.15 -15.76
N PRO A 208 -25.24 -2.11 -16.98
CA PRO A 208 -26.40 -1.28 -17.27
C PRO A 208 -27.58 -1.65 -16.38
N THR A 209 -28.24 -0.64 -15.84
CA THR A 209 -29.46 -0.82 -15.07
C THR A 209 -30.60 -1.19 -16.01
N SER A 210 -31.20 -2.37 -15.82
CA SER A 210 -32.41 -2.77 -16.54
C SER A 210 -33.63 -1.99 -16.01
N SER A 211 -34.46 -1.49 -16.92
CA SER A 211 -35.70 -0.77 -16.59
C SER A 211 -36.92 -1.68 -16.40
N ASP A 212 -36.76 -3.00 -16.56
CA ASP A 212 -37.87 -3.97 -16.63
C ASP A 212 -38.43 -4.35 -15.24
N GLY A 213 -38.58 -3.36 -14.37
CA GLY A 213 -39.12 -3.50 -13.02
C GLY A 213 -40.30 -2.55 -12.80
N GLY A 214 -41.44 -2.83 -13.42
CA GLY A 214 -42.72 -2.22 -13.07
C GLY A 214 -43.24 -2.72 -11.73
N CYS A 215 -42.54 -2.44 -10.64
CA CYS A 215 -43.01 -2.49 -9.26
C CYS A 215 -41.86 -1.97 -8.39
N GLY A 216 -42.13 -1.08 -7.42
CA GLY A 216 -41.15 -0.41 -6.58
C GLY A 216 -40.25 -1.36 -5.78
N ALA A 217 -39.23 -1.90 -6.44
CA ALA A 217 -38.30 -2.86 -5.88
C ALA A 217 -36.90 -2.23 -5.86
N LEU A 218 -36.50 -1.86 -4.64
CA LEU A 218 -35.17 -1.69 -4.07
C LEU A 218 -34.01 -2.24 -4.94
N ALA A 219 -33.68 -1.57 -6.03
CA ALA A 219 -32.60 -1.94 -6.92
C ALA A 219 -31.36 -1.07 -6.61
N TYR A 220 -30.46 -1.66 -5.83
CA TYR A 220 -29.02 -1.38 -5.78
C TYR A 220 -28.59 0.06 -5.43
N LYS A 221 -28.64 0.34 -4.11
CA LYS A 221 -28.08 1.51 -3.43
C LYS A 221 -26.54 1.48 -3.34
N TYR A 222 -25.83 1.04 -4.38
CA TYR A 222 -24.36 0.94 -4.40
C TYR A 222 -23.67 1.77 -5.49
N SER A 223 -24.41 2.48 -6.35
CA SER A 223 -23.79 3.48 -7.22
C SER A 223 -23.57 4.79 -6.45
N ILE A 224 -22.64 4.74 -5.48
CA ILE A 224 -22.04 5.93 -4.90
C ILE A 224 -20.68 6.03 -5.57
N ILE A 225 -20.53 7.03 -6.44
CA ILE A 225 -19.25 7.42 -7.02
C ILE A 225 -18.40 7.97 -5.88
N TYR A 226 -17.60 7.09 -5.26
CA TYR A 226 -16.69 7.48 -4.18
C TYR A 226 -15.46 8.15 -4.78
N ARG A 227 -15.25 9.43 -4.48
CA ARG A 227 -13.92 10.04 -4.53
C ARG A 227 -13.29 9.93 -3.14
N HIS A 228 -12.23 9.15 -3.02
CA HIS A 228 -11.45 9.08 -1.79
C HIS A 228 -10.60 10.36 -1.69
N TYR A 229 -11.11 11.39 -1.01
CA TYR A 229 -10.26 12.46 -0.51
C TYR A 229 -9.63 11.96 0.79
N SER A 230 -8.34 11.63 0.72
CA SER A 230 -7.52 11.38 1.88
C SER A 230 -7.59 12.60 2.81
N CYS A 231 -8.13 12.37 4.01
CA CYS A 231 -8.47 13.33 5.08
C CYS A 231 -9.93 13.80 5.02
N TRP A 232 -10.61 13.61 6.15
CA TRP A 232 -12.00 13.94 6.51
C TRP A 232 -13.02 12.83 6.27
N ASN A 233 -13.39 12.14 7.35
CA ASN A 233 -14.62 11.36 7.47
C ASN A 233 -15.82 12.27 7.21
N PHE A 234 -16.27 12.37 5.97
CA PHE A 234 -17.64 12.79 5.68
C PHE A 234 -18.50 11.55 5.51
N ILE A 235 -19.15 11.15 6.60
CA ILE A 235 -20.29 10.24 6.55
C ILE A 235 -21.44 11.06 5.97
N ILE A 236 -21.82 10.82 4.72
CA ILE A 236 -23.14 11.25 4.24
C ILE A 236 -24.14 10.31 4.93
N ILE A 237 -24.63 10.73 6.10
CA ILE A 237 -25.79 10.12 6.74
C ILE A 237 -26.98 10.50 5.87
N SER A 238 -27.37 9.65 4.94
CA SER A 238 -28.74 9.71 4.41
C SER A 238 -29.67 9.36 5.56
N THR A 239 -30.31 10.37 6.14
CA THR A 239 -31.35 10.21 7.15
C THR A 239 -32.46 9.33 6.59
N PHE A 240 -32.66 8.17 7.20
CA PHE A 240 -33.85 7.36 7.02
C PHE A 240 -35.01 8.03 7.76
N SER A 241 -36.11 8.30 7.07
CA SER A 241 -37.43 8.40 7.68
C SER A 241 -38.24 7.20 7.20
N PHE A 242 -38.86 6.52 8.17
CA PHE A 242 -39.69 5.32 8.00
C PHE A 242 -40.90 5.58 7.11
#